data_AF-A0A382SG44-F1
#
_entry.id   AF-A0A382SG44-F1
#
_cell.length_a   1.000
_cell.length_b   1.000
_cell.length_c   1.000
_cell.angle_alpha   90.00
_cell.angle_beta   90.00
_cell.angle_gamma   90.00
#
_symmetry.space_group_name_H-M   'P 1'
#
loop_
_entity.id
_entity.type
_entity.pdbx_description
1 polymer ?
#
loop_
_entity_poly.entity_id
_entity_poly.type
_entity_poly.pdbx_seq_one_letter_code
_entity_poly.pdbx_strand_id
1 'polypeptide(L)'
;ELFQYDDQRIDTGIEDIDEIEDKYAYAIEVTLDSGGSGNYVDDEYVYVGSTESSANTKGRVISWNSTDRVLKLTDLRGTFTTSQNVVGNTSGAYFTVGTTPDTQVFVNDATANNIAIETEADSIIDFSEGNPFSESNF
;
A
#
# COMPACT_ATOMS: atom_id res chain seq x y z
N GLU A 1 0.88 -17.93 -28.78
CA GLU A 1 1.12 -16.54 -28.32
C GLU A 1 1.11 -16.56 -26.80
N LEU A 2 2.11 -15.95 -26.17
CA LEU A 2 2.25 -15.89 -24.71
C LEU A 2 1.87 -14.46 -24.31
N PHE A 3 0.77 -14.30 -23.58
CA PHE A 3 0.38 -13.00 -23.04
C PHE A 3 1.39 -12.61 -21.96
N GLN A 4 2.13 -11.53 -22.19
CA GLN A 4 2.98 -10.90 -21.21
C GLN A 4 2.17 -9.75 -20.58
N TYR A 5 1.81 -9.89 -19.32
CA TYR A 5 1.31 -8.78 -18.51
C TYR A 5 2.52 -7.89 -18.20
N ASP A 6 2.73 -6.86 -19.01
CA ASP A 6 3.42 -5.67 -18.53
C ASP A 6 2.38 -4.86 -17.75
N ASP A 7 2.79 -4.31 -16.62
CA ASP A 7 2.02 -3.54 -15.64
C ASP A 7 1.45 -2.23 -16.24
N GLN A 8 0.59 -2.38 -17.24
CA GLN A 8 0.04 -1.31 -18.08
C GLN A 8 -1.36 -0.96 -17.59
N ARG A 9 -1.56 0.31 -17.24
CA ARG A 9 -2.86 0.88 -16.90
C ARG A 9 -3.85 0.67 -18.05
N ILE A 10 -5.04 0.18 -17.73
CA ILE A 10 -6.12 0.00 -18.69
C ILE A 10 -6.92 1.31 -18.79
N ASP A 11 -6.49 2.20 -19.68
CA ASP A 11 -7.22 3.44 -20.00
C ASP A 11 -8.16 3.21 -21.19
N THR A 12 -9.45 3.04 -20.89
CA THR A 12 -10.48 2.83 -21.90
C THR A 12 -11.16 4.13 -22.34
N GLY A 13 -10.88 5.25 -21.66
CA GLY A 13 -11.56 6.54 -21.87
C GLY A 13 -13.00 6.55 -21.36
N ILE A 14 -13.43 5.52 -20.63
CA ILE A 14 -14.72 5.43 -19.96
C ILE A 14 -14.43 5.33 -18.46
N GLU A 15 -14.76 6.40 -17.73
CA GLU A 15 -14.49 6.55 -16.29
C GLU A 15 -14.98 5.33 -15.49
N ASP A 16 -16.20 4.85 -15.74
CA ASP A 16 -16.76 3.67 -15.06
C ASP A 16 -15.93 2.38 -15.25
N ILE A 17 -15.20 2.24 -16.36
CA ILE A 17 -14.38 1.06 -16.66
C ILE A 17 -12.98 1.23 -16.09
N ASP A 18 -12.45 2.45 -16.11
CA ASP A 18 -11.13 2.77 -15.55
C ASP A 18 -11.18 2.72 -14.01
N GLU A 19 -12.29 3.13 -13.38
CA GLU A 19 -12.52 2.97 -11.94
C GLU A 19 -12.55 1.50 -11.49
N ILE A 20 -12.98 0.59 -12.37
CA ILE A 20 -13.00 -0.85 -12.06
C ILE A 20 -11.56 -1.37 -11.91
N GLU A 21 -10.60 -0.88 -12.70
CA GLU A 21 -9.19 -1.22 -12.53
C GLU A 21 -8.72 -0.82 -11.13
N ASP A 22 -8.92 0.43 -10.74
CA ASP A 22 -8.49 0.96 -9.43
C ASP A 22 -9.20 0.27 -8.25
N LYS A 23 -10.43 -0.21 -8.47
CA LYS A 23 -11.18 -0.99 -7.48
C LYS A 23 -10.58 -2.36 -7.22
N TYR A 24 -9.98 -2.99 -8.22
CA TYR A 24 -9.40 -4.33 -8.08
C TYR A 24 -7.86 -4.32 -7.97
N ALA A 25 -7.22 -3.17 -8.20
CA ALA A 25 -5.80 -2.98 -8.00
C ALA A 25 -5.41 -3.12 -6.52
N TYR A 26 -4.15 -3.51 -6.29
CA TYR A 26 -3.57 -3.47 -4.95
C TYR A 26 -3.48 -2.01 -4.49
N ALA A 27 -4.00 -1.73 -3.30
CA ALA A 27 -3.98 -0.42 -2.69
C ALA A 27 -3.66 -0.49 -1.20
N ILE A 28 -2.98 0.53 -0.70
CA ILE A 28 -2.72 0.74 0.73
C ILE A 28 -3.38 2.04 1.20
N GLU A 29 -3.66 2.12 2.49
CA GLU A 29 -4.06 3.36 3.16
C GLU A 29 -2.92 3.87 4.02
N VAL A 30 -2.56 5.13 3.81
CA VAL A 30 -1.55 5.84 4.58
C VAL A 30 -2.22 6.92 5.40
N THR A 31 -2.18 6.79 6.72
CA THR A 31 -2.66 7.83 7.65
C THR A 31 -1.59 8.88 7.87
N LEU A 32 -1.97 10.14 7.68
CA LEU A 32 -1.07 11.29 7.72
C LEU A 32 -1.30 12.16 8.97
N ASP A 33 -0.22 12.73 9.49
CA ASP A 33 -0.24 13.59 10.66
C ASP A 33 -0.91 14.94 10.40
N SER A 34 -1.44 15.54 11.47
CA SER A 34 -1.82 16.95 11.46
C SER A 34 -0.56 17.82 11.41
N GLY A 35 -0.41 18.65 10.39
CA GLY A 35 0.76 19.54 10.22
C GLY A 35 1.21 19.75 8.78
N GLY A 36 0.64 18.98 7.85
CA GLY A 36 0.77 19.22 6.41
C GLY A 36 -0.13 20.33 5.88
N SER A 37 -0.03 20.58 4.58
CA SER A 37 -0.79 21.60 3.87
C SER A 37 -1.23 21.11 2.49
N GLY A 38 -2.35 21.64 2.00
CA GLY A 38 -2.92 21.31 0.69
C GLY A 38 -3.88 20.13 0.73
N ASN A 39 -4.37 19.75 -0.45
CA ASN A 39 -5.15 18.56 -0.67
C ASN A 39 -4.55 17.80 -1.84
N TYR A 40 -4.42 16.49 -1.69
CA TYR A 40 -4.04 15.64 -2.82
C TYR A 40 -5.17 15.61 -3.85
N VAL A 41 -4.79 15.38 -5.10
CA VAL A 41 -5.70 15.28 -6.25
C VAL A 41 -5.71 13.82 -6.71
N ASP A 42 -6.87 13.32 -7.08
CA ASP A 42 -7.01 11.96 -7.60
C ASP A 42 -6.17 11.79 -8.88
N ASP A 43 -5.64 10.59 -9.08
CA ASP A 43 -4.73 10.22 -10.18
C ASP A 43 -3.37 10.95 -10.19
N GLU A 44 -3.01 11.69 -9.13
CA GLU A 44 -1.67 12.25 -9.01
C GLU A 44 -0.65 11.25 -8.42
N TYR A 45 0.63 11.43 -8.76
CA TYR A 45 1.70 10.71 -8.06
C TYR A 45 2.13 11.46 -6.80
N VAL A 46 2.30 10.72 -5.71
CA VAL A 46 2.96 11.18 -4.49
C VAL A 46 4.30 10.51 -4.32
N TYR A 47 5.24 11.21 -3.67
CA TYR A 47 6.59 10.71 -3.48
C TYR A 47 7.21 11.15 -2.15
N VAL A 48 8.23 10.42 -1.71
CA VAL A 48 9.09 10.80 -0.58
C VAL A 48 10.49 11.10 -1.09
N GLY A 49 10.99 12.29 -0.79
CA GLY A 49 12.32 12.75 -1.18
C GLY A 49 12.30 14.08 -1.92
N SER A 50 13.29 14.32 -2.77
CA SER A 50 13.46 15.60 -3.47
C SER A 50 12.56 15.76 -4.70
N THR A 51 12.42 14.72 -5.53
CA THR A 51 11.61 14.73 -6.75
C THR A 51 10.97 13.37 -7.01
N GLU A 52 9.82 13.36 -7.68
CA GLU A 52 9.10 12.13 -8.08
C GLU A 52 10.00 11.16 -8.85
N SER A 53 10.73 11.66 -9.85
CA SER A 53 11.54 10.82 -10.75
C SER A 53 12.70 10.11 -10.04
N SER A 54 13.28 10.76 -9.02
CA SER A 54 14.37 10.18 -8.21
C SER A 54 13.88 9.42 -6.97
N ALA A 55 12.59 9.47 -6.66
CA ALA A 55 12.06 8.90 -5.43
C ALA A 55 12.04 7.38 -5.49
N ASN A 56 12.59 6.76 -4.44
CA ASN A 56 12.50 5.31 -4.25
C ASN A 56 11.18 4.90 -3.61
N THR A 57 10.50 5.82 -2.93
CA THR A 57 9.17 5.63 -2.35
C THR A 57 8.17 6.55 -3.05
N LYS A 58 7.21 5.97 -3.78
CA LYS A 58 6.15 6.69 -4.49
C LYS A 58 4.91 5.82 -4.70
N GLY A 59 3.78 6.45 -5.01
CA GLY A 59 2.52 5.79 -5.35
C GLY A 59 1.57 6.75 -6.05
N ARG A 60 0.52 6.21 -6.68
CA ARG A 60 -0.55 6.98 -7.34
C ARG A 60 -1.74 7.12 -6.40
N VAL A 61 -2.34 8.30 -6.36
CA VAL A 61 -3.48 8.62 -5.49
C VAL A 61 -4.77 8.09 -6.11
N ILE A 62 -5.46 7.20 -5.38
CA ILE A 62 -6.82 6.79 -5.70
C ILE A 62 -7.82 7.77 -5.08
N SER A 63 -7.59 8.16 -3.82
CA SER A 63 -8.49 9.05 -3.10
C SER A 63 -7.84 9.69 -1.88
N TRP A 64 -8.27 10.90 -1.54
CA TRP A 64 -7.83 11.61 -0.33
C TRP A 64 -9.01 12.05 0.56
N ASN A 65 -8.98 11.63 1.83
CA ASN A 65 -9.89 12.12 2.86
C ASN A 65 -9.17 13.12 3.78
N SER A 66 -9.46 14.41 3.62
CA SER A 66 -8.82 15.49 4.40
C SER A 66 -9.28 15.58 5.86
N THR A 67 -10.44 15.01 6.19
CA THR A 67 -10.98 15.01 7.56
C THR A 67 -10.24 14.00 8.43
N ASP A 68 -10.16 12.76 7.93
CA ASP A 68 -9.50 11.65 8.62
C ASP A 68 -8.00 11.57 8.31
N ARG A 69 -7.53 12.31 7.29
CA ARG A 69 -6.15 12.34 6.76
C ARG A 69 -5.69 10.97 6.28
N VAL A 70 -6.58 10.28 5.57
CA VAL A 70 -6.30 8.97 4.98
C VAL A 70 -6.08 9.16 3.49
N LEU A 71 -4.88 8.78 3.03
CA LEU A 71 -4.48 8.78 1.64
C LEU A 71 -4.43 7.36 1.11
N LYS A 72 -5.26 7.07 0.11
CA LYS A 72 -5.30 5.75 -0.53
C LYS A 72 -4.41 5.76 -1.77
N LEU A 73 -3.48 4.81 -1.82
CA LEU A 73 -2.45 4.76 -2.84
C LEU A 73 -2.41 3.41 -3.56
N THR A 74 -2.14 3.44 -4.86
CA THR A 74 -1.82 2.29 -5.71
C THR A 74 -0.50 2.51 -6.46
N ASP A 75 -0.11 1.60 -7.35
CA ASP A 75 1.14 1.64 -8.13
C ASP A 75 2.37 1.95 -7.27
N LEU A 76 2.45 1.23 -6.14
CA LEU A 76 3.42 1.52 -5.09
C LEU A 76 4.82 1.06 -5.50
N ARG A 77 5.78 1.95 -5.28
CA ARG A 77 7.21 1.63 -5.31
C ARG A 77 7.81 2.03 -3.98
N GLY A 78 8.60 1.13 -3.38
CA GLY A 78 9.19 1.35 -2.07
C GLY A 78 8.19 1.20 -0.93
N THR A 79 8.54 1.72 0.25
CA THR A 79 7.73 1.58 1.47
C THR A 79 7.60 2.94 2.14
N PHE A 80 6.38 3.27 2.53
CA PHE A 80 6.07 4.45 3.35
C PHE A 80 6.29 4.09 4.82
N THR A 81 7.03 4.92 5.54
CA THR A 81 7.30 4.76 6.97
C THR A 81 7.06 6.07 7.71
N THR A 82 6.86 6.00 9.02
CA THR A 82 6.61 7.17 9.87
C THR A 82 7.69 8.26 9.72
N SER A 83 7.32 9.51 9.94
CA SER A 83 8.20 10.70 9.81
C SER A 83 8.66 11.02 8.38
N GLN A 84 8.17 10.30 7.36
CA GLN A 84 8.42 10.64 5.96
C GLN A 84 7.44 11.72 5.50
N ASN A 85 7.94 12.74 4.79
CA ASN A 85 7.09 13.74 4.15
C ASN A 85 6.67 13.24 2.77
N VAL A 86 5.37 13.01 2.61
CA VAL A 86 4.72 12.64 1.34
C VAL A 86 4.37 13.92 0.62
N VAL A 87 4.81 14.07 -0.63
CA VAL A 87 4.59 15.26 -1.45
C VAL A 87 3.82 14.88 -2.71
N GLY A 88 2.73 15.60 -3.00
CA GLY A 88 1.98 15.49 -4.24
C GLY A 88 2.69 16.20 -5.39
N ASN A 89 2.89 15.48 -6.50
CA ASN A 89 3.63 15.99 -7.65
C ASN A 89 2.87 17.08 -8.42
N THR A 90 1.53 17.00 -8.46
CA THR A 90 0.69 17.97 -9.16
C THR A 90 0.14 19.01 -8.19
N SER A 91 -0.37 18.57 -7.04
CA SER A 91 -1.02 19.42 -6.04
C SER A 91 -0.03 20.25 -5.22
N GLY A 92 1.20 19.79 -5.06
CA GLY A 92 2.16 20.33 -4.10
C GLY A 92 1.72 20.15 -2.65
N ALA A 93 0.68 19.36 -2.39
CA ALA A 93 0.26 19.01 -1.05
C ALA A 93 1.38 18.24 -0.35
N TYR A 94 1.56 18.47 0.94
CA TYR A 94 2.57 17.74 1.70
C TYR A 94 2.08 17.41 3.09
N PHE A 95 2.27 16.17 3.52
CA PHE A 95 1.94 15.71 4.86
C PHE A 95 2.93 14.65 5.32
N THR A 96 3.15 14.56 6.63
CA THR A 96 4.01 13.54 7.24
C THR A 96 3.24 12.26 7.49
N VAL A 97 3.85 11.10 7.24
CA VAL A 97 3.28 9.79 7.60
C VAL A 97 3.22 9.65 9.12
N GLY A 98 2.00 9.53 9.65
CA GLY A 98 1.75 9.41 11.10
C GLY A 98 1.84 7.96 11.61
N THR A 99 1.37 7.00 10.81
CA THR A 99 1.46 5.57 11.12
C THR A 99 2.01 4.80 9.94
N THR A 100 2.88 3.82 10.21
CA THR A 100 3.32 2.88 9.17
C THR A 100 2.09 2.18 8.59
N PRO A 101 1.86 2.26 7.27
CA PRO A 101 0.73 1.60 6.63
C PRO A 101 0.88 0.08 6.71
N ASP A 102 -0.23 -0.60 6.96
CA ASP A 102 -0.28 -2.06 6.94
C ASP A 102 -0.41 -2.53 5.48
N THR A 103 0.68 -3.06 4.94
CA THR A 103 0.73 -3.58 3.57
C THR A 103 0.11 -4.98 3.43
N GLN A 104 -0.23 -5.64 4.54
CA GLN A 104 -0.84 -6.97 4.54
C GLN A 104 -2.37 -6.91 4.45
N VAL A 105 -2.97 -5.74 4.70
CA VAL A 105 -4.39 -5.48 4.46
C VAL A 105 -4.58 -5.10 3.00
N PHE A 106 -5.40 -5.86 2.29
CA PHE A 106 -5.87 -5.46 0.98
C PHE A 106 -7.10 -4.56 1.17
N VAL A 107 -6.90 -3.25 1.12
CA VAL A 107 -7.95 -2.24 1.41
C VAL A 107 -9.16 -2.37 0.48
N ASN A 108 -8.94 -2.87 -0.73
CA ASN A 108 -9.95 -3.00 -1.78
C ASN A 108 -10.82 -4.28 -1.67
N ASP A 109 -10.45 -5.23 -0.81
CA ASP A 109 -11.09 -6.55 -0.69
C ASP A 109 -11.08 -6.97 0.78
N ALA A 110 -12.20 -6.71 1.45
CA ALA A 110 -12.40 -7.09 2.84
C ALA A 110 -12.39 -8.63 3.07
N THR A 111 -12.39 -9.44 2.01
CA THR A 111 -12.29 -10.91 2.08
C THR A 111 -10.88 -11.44 1.80
N ALA A 112 -9.96 -10.59 1.33
CA ALA A 112 -8.55 -10.93 1.17
C ALA A 112 -7.86 -10.98 2.56
N ASN A 113 -7.98 -12.15 3.19
CA ASN A 113 -7.67 -12.39 4.59
C ASN A 113 -6.22 -12.86 4.80
N ASN A 114 -5.23 -12.23 4.15
CA ASN A 114 -3.83 -12.64 4.27
C ASN A 114 -3.36 -12.60 5.74
N ILE A 115 -3.81 -11.62 6.52
CA ILE A 115 -3.54 -11.53 7.97
C ILE A 115 -4.17 -12.69 8.74
N ALA A 116 -5.40 -13.07 8.42
CA ALA A 116 -6.07 -14.19 9.08
C ALA A 116 -5.39 -15.52 8.73
N ILE A 117 -4.94 -15.70 7.48
CA ILE A 117 -4.17 -16.87 7.04
C ILE A 117 -2.83 -16.95 7.77
N GLU A 118 -2.07 -15.85 7.88
CA GLU A 118 -0.81 -15.81 8.65
C GLU A 118 -1.05 -16.13 10.14
N THR A 119 -2.08 -15.53 10.75
CA THR A 119 -2.41 -15.74 12.16
C THR A 119 -2.86 -17.18 12.44
N GLU A 120 -3.66 -17.77 11.55
CA GLU A 120 -4.07 -19.18 11.68
C GLU A 120 -2.91 -20.14 11.36
N ALA A 121 -2.02 -19.80 10.42
CA ALA A 121 -0.85 -20.61 10.10
C ALA A 121 0.12 -20.74 11.30
N ASP A 122 0.35 -19.66 12.04
CA ASP A 122 1.15 -19.67 13.28
C ASP A 122 0.53 -20.57 14.36
N SER A 123 -0.80 -20.73 14.36
CA SER A 123 -1.50 -21.63 15.28
C SER A 123 -1.59 -23.07 14.78
N ILE A 124 -1.41 -23.33 13.47
CA ILE A 124 -1.50 -24.67 12.88
C ILE A 124 -0.18 -25.43 13.01
N ILE A 125 0.96 -24.74 13.00
CA ILE A 125 2.28 -25.36 13.13
C ILE A 125 2.72 -25.35 14.59
N ASP A 126 2.20 -26.29 15.37
CA ASP A 126 2.60 -26.56 16.74
C ASP A 126 3.92 -27.38 16.78
N PHE A 127 5.05 -26.72 17.06
CA PHE A 127 6.35 -27.37 17.32
C PHE A 127 6.60 -27.66 18.81
N SER A 128 5.58 -27.59 19.67
CA SER A 128 5.74 -27.82 21.12
C SER A 128 6.01 -29.28 21.46
N GLU A 129 5.74 -30.22 20.54
CA GLU A 129 6.18 -31.60 20.67
C GLU A 129 7.69 -31.69 20.43
N GLY A 130 8.43 -31.93 21.52
CA GLY A 130 9.87 -32.15 21.48
C GLY A 130 10.22 -33.24 20.47
N ASN A 131 11.08 -32.89 19.52
CA ASN A 131 11.55 -33.77 18.45
C ASN A 131 11.95 -35.16 18.99
N PRO A 132 11.18 -36.24 18.70
CA PRO A 132 11.45 -37.57 19.21
C PRO A 132 12.70 -38.22 18.58
N PHE A 133 13.34 -37.55 17.61
CA PHE A 133 14.64 -37.93 17.04
C PHE A 133 15.81 -37.13 17.63
N SER A 134 15.59 -36.23 18.59
CA SER A 134 16.66 -35.66 19.40
C SER A 134 16.96 -36.60 20.57
N GLU A 135 17.59 -37.72 20.25
CA GLU A 135 18.37 -38.47 21.24
C GLU A 135 19.64 -37.66 21.52
N SER A 136 19.55 -36.74 22.49
CA SER A 136 20.72 -36.18 23.17
C SER A 136 21.36 -37.30 23.97
N ASN A 137 22.01 -38.22 23.25
CA ASN A 137 22.99 -39.13 23.79
C ASN A 137 24.33 -38.40 23.72
N PHE A 138 24.61 -37.59 24.74
CA PHE A 138 25.91 -37.35 25.38
C PHE A 138 25.72 -36.47 26.63
#